data_AF-A0A7V8FDR0-F1
#
_entry.id   AF-A0A7V8FDR0-F1
#
_cell.length_a   1.000
_cell.length_b   1.000
_cell.length_c   1.000
_cell.angle_alpha   90.00
_cell.angle_beta   90.00
_cell.angle_gamma   90.00
#
_symmetry.space_group_name_H-M   'P 1'
#
loop_
_entity.id
_entity.type
_entity.pdbx_description
1 polymer ?
#
loop_
_entity_poly.entity_id
_entity_poly.type
_entity_poly.pdbx_seq_one_letter_code
_entity_poly.pdbx_strand_id
1 'polypeptide(L)' 'MKITAQPALPLHIIATGACLPRRQIPSQVFDRRWNKLDGWVQRHSGVARRGHAGPD' A
#
# COMPACT_ATOMS: atom_id res chain seq x y z
N MET A 1 -28.01 11.41 28.86
CA MET A 1 -26.74 10.64 28.91
C MET A 1 -25.59 11.60 28.68
N LYS A 2 -24.70 11.79 29.66
CA LYS A 2 -23.47 12.57 29.46
C LYS A 2 -22.41 11.64 28.86
N ILE A 3 -21.93 11.94 27.66
CA ILE A 3 -20.75 11.29 27.08
C ILE A 3 -19.54 11.89 27.80
N THR A 4 -18.91 11.11 28.67
CA THR A 4 -17.62 11.50 29.27
C THR A 4 -16.54 11.33 28.22
N ALA A 5 -15.95 12.44 27.77
CA ALA A 5 -14.76 12.41 26.94
C ALA A 5 -13.62 11.76 27.74
N GLN A 6 -13.02 10.69 27.20
CA GLN A 6 -11.81 10.13 27.77
C GLN A 6 -10.65 11.13 27.55
N PRO A 7 -9.80 11.36 28.56
CA PRO A 7 -8.61 12.19 28.39
C PRO A 7 -7.71 11.55 27.32
N ALA A 8 -7.21 12.36 26.39
CA ALA A 8 -6.31 11.89 25.34
C ALA A 8 -5.02 11.35 25.96
N LEU A 9 -4.56 10.18 25.50
CA LEU A 9 -3.28 9.60 25.92
C LEU A 9 -2.14 10.48 25.38
N PRO A 10 -1.18 10.92 26.21
CA PRO A 10 0.03 11.56 25.71
C PRO A 10 0.87 10.52 24.95
N LEU A 11 0.76 10.50 23.63
CA LEU A 11 1.40 9.54 22.72
C LEU A 11 2.37 10.26 21.78
N HIS A 12 3.57 9.71 21.61
CA HIS A 12 4.56 10.19 20.65
C HIS A 12 5.16 9.00 19.87
N ILE A 13 5.16 9.08 18.53
CA ILE A 13 5.87 8.12 17.68
C ILE A 13 7.35 8.53 17.63
N ILE A 14 8.21 7.77 18.32
CA ILE A 14 9.63 8.15 18.47
C ILE A 14 10.53 7.70 17.31
N ALA A 15 10.08 6.76 16.48
CA ALA A 15 10.82 6.28 15.32
C ALA A 15 9.90 5.64 14.27
N THR A 16 10.31 5.72 13.01
CA THR A 16 9.74 4.98 11.88
C THR A 16 10.87 4.46 10.99
N GLY A 17 10.60 3.42 10.20
CA GLY A 17 11.54 2.87 9.24
C GLY A 17 10.83 2.07 8.16
N ALA A 18 11.43 1.99 6.98
CA ALA A 18 10.91 1.22 5.86
C ALA A 18 12.05 0.54 5.09
N CYS A 19 11.89 -0.76 4.84
CA CYS A 19 12.69 -1.51 3.88
C CYS A 19 11.74 -2.00 2.80
N LEU A 20 11.87 -1.49 1.58
CA LEU A 20 11.01 -1.83 0.46
C LEU A 20 11.77 -2.70 -0.54
N PRO A 21 11.12 -3.71 -1.15
CA PRO A 21 11.76 -4.50 -2.19
C PRO A 21 12.24 -3.63 -3.36
N ARG A 22 13.46 -3.90 -3.84
CA ARG A 22 14.01 -3.20 -5.01
C ARG A 22 13.21 -3.50 -6.27
N ARG A 23 12.73 -4.74 -6.39
CA ARG A 23 11.91 -5.18 -7.52
C ARG A 23 10.51 -4.60 -7.44
N GLN A 24 10.24 -3.62 -8.29
CA GLN A 24 8.93 -2.99 -8.44
C GLN A 24 8.21 -3.55 -9.67
N ILE A 25 6.97 -4.01 -9.48
CA ILE A 25 6.14 -4.57 -10.54
C ILE A 25 5.04 -3.58 -10.91
N PRO A 26 5.00 -3.07 -12.15
CA PRO A 26 3.96 -2.15 -12.59
C PRO A 26 2.62 -2.88 -12.83
N SER A 27 1.51 -2.18 -12.63
CA SER A 27 0.16 -2.77 -12.72
C SER A 27 -0.18 -3.36 -14.09
N GLN A 28 0.47 -2.89 -15.15
CA GLN A 28 0.36 -3.43 -16.52
C GLN A 28 0.86 -4.88 -16.64
N VAL A 29 1.69 -5.36 -15.71
CA VAL A 29 2.04 -6.79 -15.65
C VAL A 29 0.79 -7.62 -15.28
N PHE A 30 -0.07 -7.08 -14.43
CA PHE A 30 -1.30 -7.73 -14.00
C PHE A 30 -2.43 -7.58 -15.01
N ASP A 31 -2.49 -6.44 -15.72
CA ASP A 31 -3.40 -6.28 -16.86
C ASP A 31 -3.17 -7.42 -17.86
N ARG A 32 -1.92 -7.64 -18.27
CA ARG A 32 -1.55 -8.75 -19.17
C ARG A 32 -1.80 -10.13 -18.56
N ARG A 33 -1.36 -10.36 -17.30
CA ARG A 33 -1.48 -11.66 -16.63
C ARG A 33 -2.92 -12.13 -16.47
N TRP A 34 -3.86 -11.20 -16.29
CA TRP A 34 -5.27 -11.52 -16.05
C TRP A 34 -6.17 -11.18 -17.25
N ASN A 35 -5.57 -10.95 -18.42
CA ASN A 35 -6.28 -10.62 -19.65
C ASN A 35 -7.26 -9.45 -19.47
N LYS A 36 -6.79 -8.37 -18.85
CA LYS A 36 -7.51 -7.11 -18.70
C LYS A 36 -6.98 -6.09 -19.69
N LEU A 37 -7.80 -5.09 -19.97
CA LEU A 37 -7.40 -3.93 -20.76
C LEU A 37 -6.28 -3.17 -20.05
N ASP A 38 -5.43 -2.50 -20.83
CA ASP A 38 -4.37 -1.65 -20.29
C ASP A 38 -4.93 -0.59 -19.33
N GLY A 39 -4.33 -0.53 -18.14
CA GLY A 39 -4.71 0.40 -17.07
C GLY A 39 -5.92 -0.07 -16.24
N TRP A 40 -6.50 -1.24 -16.51
CA TRP A 40 -7.65 -1.75 -15.74
C TRP A 40 -7.28 -1.93 -14.27
N VAL A 41 -6.16 -2.57 -13.95
CA VAL A 41 -5.77 -2.84 -12.56
C VAL A 41 -5.53 -1.56 -11.78
N GLN A 42 -4.82 -0.58 -12.35
CA GLN A 42 -4.60 0.70 -11.67
C GLN A 42 -5.92 1.46 -11.45
N ARG A 43 -6.82 1.48 -12.46
CA ARG A 43 -8.13 2.14 -12.35
C ARG A 43 -8.98 1.56 -11.21
N HIS A 44 -8.95 0.25 -11.02
CA HIS A 44 -9.83 -0.42 -10.04
C HIS A 44 -9.20 -0.60 -8.66
N SER A 45 -7.87 -0.63 -8.55
CA SER A 45 -7.17 -0.80 -7.26
C SER A 45 -6.55 0.48 -6.71
N GLY A 46 -6.38 1.52 -7.54
CA GLY A 46 -5.59 2.71 -7.20
C GLY A 46 -4.07 2.48 -7.16
N VAL A 47 -3.60 1.26 -7.44
CA VAL A 47 -2.17 0.91 -7.35
C VAL A 47 -1.53 1.00 -8.73
N ALA A 48 -0.49 1.83 -8.88
CA ALA A 48 0.29 1.92 -10.12
C ALA A 48 1.42 0.86 -10.19
N ARG A 49 2.03 0.54 -9.04
CA ARG A 49 3.14 -0.42 -8.91
C ARG A 49 3.20 -1.01 -7.51
N ARG A 50 3.80 -2.20 -7.38
CA ARG A 50 4.00 -2.89 -6.08
C ARG A 50 5.34 -3.60 -6.00
N GLY A 51 5.97 -3.54 -4.82
CA GLY A 51 7.19 -4.30 -4.53
C GLY A 51 6.91 -5.79 -4.44
N HIS A 52 7.77 -6.61 -5.05
CA HIS A 52 7.79 -8.06 -4.84
C HIS A 52 9.10 -8.42 -4.16
N ALA A 53 9.02 -9.09 -3.00
CA ALA A 53 10.20 -9.66 -2.37
C ALA A 53 10.86 -10.67 -3.32
N GLY A 54 12.18 -10.68 -3.34
CA GLY A 54 12.99 -11.63 -4.08
C GLY A 54 14.21 -12.02 -3.25
N PRO A 55 15.07 -12.90 -3.78
CA PRO A 55 16.38 -13.13 -3.20
C PRO A 55 17.23 -11.87 -3.41
N ASP A 56 17.10 -10.92 -2.49
CA ASP A 56 18.05 -9.82 -2.28
C ASP A 56 19.14 -10.30 -1.32
#